data_AF-R7HMZ0-F1
#
_entry.id   AF-R7HMZ0-F1
#
_cell.length_a   1.000
_cell.length_b   1.000
_cell.length_c   1.000
_cell.angle_alpha   90.00
_cell.angle_beta   90.00
_cell.angle_gamma   90.00
#
_symmetry.space_group_name_H-M   'P 1'
#
loop_
_entity.id
_entity.type
_entity.pdbx_description
1 polymer ?
#
loop_
_entity_poly.entity_id
_entity_poly.type
_entity_poly.pdbx_seq_one_letter_code
_entity_poly.pdbx_strand_id
1 'polypeptide(L)'
;MLEHKFCRYAIESYLCIKKQMTKDFTPAPNAIIVDAAFLNFITSDFKTNFERILNRELSTIDLSSLFTYIALDWGVTPGENQIDVYITYNNGCDNFDVCTPSDIAGLNGMAFNGHLGEFSFYTYSNEGMADSNDFFLDSLHNLMSEKEIKRVAVIGFDGRCGEEIDKILSESNGKIATRFTMDKSVKGNGYATQIVAFPIMMALGIKSDELG
;
A
#
# COMPACT_ATOMS: atom_id res chain seq x y z
N MET A 1 17.87 15.39 -20.77
CA MET A 1 18.24 16.17 -19.55
C MET A 1 17.33 17.36 -19.26
N LEU A 2 16.60 17.92 -20.25
CA LEU A 2 15.54 18.91 -19.98
C LEU A 2 14.20 18.30 -19.53
N GLU A 3 13.84 17.09 -19.97
CA GLU A 3 12.57 16.43 -19.58
C GLU A 3 12.51 16.04 -18.09
N HIS A 4 13.59 15.53 -17.51
CA HIS A 4 13.68 15.25 -16.06
C HIS A 4 13.52 16.50 -15.18
N LYS A 5 13.86 17.69 -15.69
CA LYS A 5 13.67 18.95 -14.94
C LYS A 5 12.20 19.41 -15.00
N PHE A 6 11.47 19.11 -16.06
CA PHE A 6 10.05 19.44 -16.17
C PHE A 6 9.18 18.55 -15.27
N CYS A 7 9.48 17.25 -15.18
CA CYS A 7 8.78 16.34 -14.25
C CYS A 7 8.91 16.81 -12.78
N ARG A 8 10.11 17.22 -12.36
CA ARG A 8 10.36 17.65 -10.97
C ARG A 8 9.55 18.90 -10.58
N TYR A 9 9.38 19.86 -11.49
CA TYR A 9 8.62 21.10 -11.24
C TYR A 9 7.09 20.91 -11.35
N ALA A 10 6.62 19.97 -12.18
CA ALA A 10 5.20 19.61 -12.24
C ALA A 10 4.74 18.87 -10.97
N ILE A 11 5.62 18.01 -10.41
CA ILE A 11 5.35 17.21 -9.20
C ILE A 11 5.41 18.06 -7.92
N GLU A 12 6.37 18.98 -7.79
CA GLU A 12 6.36 19.97 -6.69
C GLU A 12 5.10 20.85 -6.74
N SER A 13 4.62 21.21 -7.93
CA SER A 13 3.37 21.95 -8.11
C SER A 13 2.13 21.11 -7.76
N TYR A 14 2.10 19.81 -8.11
CA TYR A 14 1.00 18.89 -7.78
C TYR A 14 0.92 18.60 -6.27
N LEU A 15 2.07 18.40 -5.60
CA LEU A 15 2.14 18.22 -4.15
C LEU A 15 1.81 19.52 -3.38
N CYS A 16 2.23 20.68 -3.91
CA CYS A 16 1.88 21.99 -3.35
C CYS A 16 0.37 22.30 -3.51
N ILE A 17 -0.25 21.90 -4.62
CA ILE A 17 -1.70 22.02 -4.84
C ILE A 17 -2.48 21.05 -3.92
N LYS A 18 -2.05 19.79 -3.76
CA LYS A 18 -2.68 18.85 -2.81
C LYS A 18 -2.54 19.28 -1.34
N LYS A 19 -1.39 19.81 -0.94
CA LYS A 19 -1.20 20.42 0.40
C LYS A 19 -2.10 21.64 0.64
N GLN A 20 -2.61 22.30 -0.41
CA GLN A 20 -3.51 23.46 -0.32
C GLN A 20 -5.00 23.11 -0.39
N MET A 21 -5.38 21.90 -0.83
CA MET A 21 -6.79 21.49 -1.01
C MET A 21 -7.48 20.97 0.26
N THR A 22 -6.73 20.69 1.34
CA THR A 22 -7.30 20.43 2.67
C THR A 22 -6.49 21.19 3.72
N LYS A 23 -6.86 22.44 3.96
CA LYS A 23 -6.17 23.35 4.88
C LYS A 23 -6.07 22.85 6.34
N ASP A 24 -6.77 21.76 6.68
CA ASP A 24 -6.78 21.14 8.01
C ASP A 24 -6.58 19.59 7.98
N PHE A 25 -5.93 19.02 6.95
CA PHE A 25 -5.58 17.59 6.97
C PHE A 25 -4.28 17.34 7.74
N THR A 26 -4.37 16.56 8.81
CA THR A 26 -3.21 16.05 9.55
C THR A 26 -3.12 14.54 9.30
N PRO A 27 -2.07 14.03 8.64
CA PRO A 27 -1.89 12.61 8.43
C PRO A 27 -1.92 11.82 9.74
N ALA A 28 -2.51 10.63 9.71
CA ALA A 28 -2.43 9.70 10.82
C ALA A 28 -0.96 9.32 11.12
N PRO A 29 -0.61 9.00 12.37
CA PRO A 29 0.74 8.58 12.72
C PRO A 29 1.16 7.25 12.09
N ASN A 30 0.20 6.43 11.65
CA ASN A 30 0.43 5.17 10.96
C ASN A 30 -0.05 5.29 9.50
N ALA A 31 0.81 4.96 8.54
CA ALA A 31 0.47 4.98 7.12
C ALA A 31 0.76 3.62 6.47
N ILE A 32 -0.13 3.19 5.58
CA ILE A 32 0.09 2.09 4.64
C ILE A 32 0.09 2.72 3.24
N ILE A 33 1.12 2.49 2.43
CA ILE A 33 1.13 2.90 1.02
C ILE A 33 1.16 1.68 0.10
N VAL A 34 0.30 1.70 -0.91
CA VAL A 34 0.09 0.57 -1.82
C VAL A 34 0.08 1.03 -3.29
N ASP A 35 0.82 0.31 -4.12
CA ASP A 35 0.61 0.31 -5.57
C ASP A 35 -0.59 -0.59 -5.90
N ALA A 36 -1.67 0.02 -6.41
CA ALA A 36 -2.92 -0.68 -6.70
C ALA A 36 -2.77 -1.74 -7.79
N ALA A 37 -1.99 -1.48 -8.84
CA ALA A 37 -1.79 -2.42 -9.93
C ALA A 37 -1.03 -3.65 -9.43
N PHE A 38 -0.02 -3.42 -8.58
CA PHE A 38 0.70 -4.51 -7.94
C PHE A 38 -0.20 -5.31 -7.00
N LEU A 39 -0.96 -4.64 -6.12
CA LEU A 39 -1.87 -5.32 -5.19
C LEU A 39 -2.92 -6.14 -5.95
N ASN A 40 -3.55 -5.58 -6.98
CA ASN A 40 -4.53 -6.27 -7.81
C ASN A 40 -3.92 -7.52 -8.46
N PHE A 41 -2.71 -7.39 -9.02
CA PHE A 41 -2.00 -8.51 -9.63
C PHE A 41 -1.77 -9.65 -8.64
N ILE A 42 -1.20 -9.36 -7.46
CA ILE A 42 -0.89 -10.42 -6.48
C ILE A 42 -2.14 -11.03 -5.89
N THR A 43 -3.19 -10.26 -5.60
CA THR A 43 -4.44 -10.84 -5.06
C THR A 43 -5.12 -11.76 -6.07
N SER A 44 -5.15 -11.37 -7.35
CA SER A 44 -5.76 -12.16 -8.42
C SER A 44 -4.95 -13.42 -8.75
N ASP A 45 -3.62 -13.32 -8.77
CA ASP A 45 -2.74 -14.47 -8.95
C ASP A 45 -2.88 -15.48 -7.81
N PHE A 46 -2.92 -15.00 -6.56
CA PHE A 46 -3.13 -15.85 -5.39
C PHE A 46 -4.47 -16.56 -5.44
N LYS A 47 -5.56 -15.83 -5.70
CA LYS A 47 -6.89 -16.43 -5.79
C LYS A 47 -6.91 -17.54 -6.83
N THR A 48 -6.47 -17.24 -8.06
CA THR A 48 -6.45 -18.21 -9.16
C THR A 48 -5.60 -19.43 -8.86
N ASN A 49 -4.39 -19.23 -8.32
CA ASN A 49 -3.45 -20.31 -8.05
C ASN A 49 -3.92 -21.21 -6.91
N PHE A 50 -4.41 -20.64 -5.81
CA PHE A 50 -4.84 -21.41 -4.65
C PHE A 50 -6.20 -22.08 -4.85
N GLU A 51 -7.13 -21.53 -5.64
CA GLU A 51 -8.35 -22.24 -6.03
C GLU A 51 -8.03 -23.55 -6.76
N ARG A 52 -7.03 -23.51 -7.65
CA ARG A 52 -6.54 -24.72 -8.35
C ARG A 52 -5.88 -25.71 -7.39
N ILE A 53 -5.06 -25.23 -6.46
CA ILE A 53 -4.33 -26.10 -5.50
C ILE A 53 -5.30 -26.75 -4.51
N LEU A 54 -6.25 -25.98 -3.98
CA LEU A 54 -7.19 -26.41 -2.94
C LEU A 54 -8.45 -27.08 -3.53
N ASN A 55 -8.65 -26.97 -4.84
CA ASN A 55 -9.81 -27.50 -5.56
C ASN A 55 -11.15 -27.05 -4.95
N ARG A 56 -11.22 -25.77 -4.58
CA ARG A 56 -12.43 -25.08 -4.10
C ARG A 56 -12.37 -23.61 -4.48
N GLU A 57 -13.53 -22.97 -4.48
CA GLU A 57 -13.61 -21.52 -4.61
C GLU A 57 -13.08 -20.84 -3.33
N LEU A 58 -12.33 -19.76 -3.50
CA LEU A 58 -11.88 -18.88 -2.43
C LEU A 58 -12.82 -17.68 -2.30
N SER A 59 -12.76 -16.98 -1.18
CA SER A 59 -13.58 -15.77 -1.01
C SER A 59 -13.11 -14.64 -1.94
N THR A 60 -14.02 -13.70 -2.25
CA THR A 60 -13.63 -12.34 -2.65
C THR A 60 -13.02 -11.65 -1.44
N ILE A 61 -11.90 -10.96 -1.62
CA ILE A 61 -11.19 -10.27 -0.54
C ILE A 61 -12.00 -9.07 -0.09
N ASP A 62 -12.39 -9.02 1.19
CA ASP A 62 -12.84 -7.77 1.80
C ASP A 62 -11.61 -6.91 2.13
N LEU A 63 -11.54 -5.69 1.59
CA LEU A 63 -10.40 -4.79 1.79
C LEU A 63 -10.24 -4.43 3.27
N SER A 64 -11.33 -4.30 4.02
CA SER A 64 -11.24 -4.00 5.46
C SER A 64 -10.49 -5.11 6.22
N SER A 65 -10.78 -6.36 5.87
CA SER A 65 -10.10 -7.54 6.40
C SER A 65 -8.65 -7.61 5.95
N LEU A 66 -8.36 -7.39 4.67
CA LEU A 66 -6.99 -7.40 4.13
C LEU A 66 -6.09 -6.39 4.84
N PHE A 67 -6.52 -5.14 4.94
CA PHE A 67 -5.74 -4.08 5.60
C PHE A 67 -5.61 -4.29 7.11
N THR A 68 -6.58 -4.95 7.74
CA THR A 68 -6.46 -5.40 9.14
C THR A 68 -5.36 -6.44 9.29
N TYR A 69 -5.28 -7.46 8.41
CA TYR A 69 -4.21 -8.46 8.46
C TYR A 69 -2.83 -7.86 8.15
N ILE A 70 -2.74 -6.95 7.17
CA ILE A 70 -1.51 -6.19 6.90
C ILE A 70 -1.06 -5.44 8.16
N ALA A 71 -1.98 -4.75 8.84
CA ALA A 71 -1.64 -4.02 10.06
C ALA A 71 -1.20 -4.95 11.22
N LEU A 72 -1.78 -6.14 11.33
CA LEU A 72 -1.35 -7.16 12.31
C LEU A 72 0.07 -7.64 12.03
N ASP A 73 0.38 -8.01 10.79
CA ASP A 73 1.72 -8.48 10.39
C ASP A 73 2.78 -7.39 10.49
N TRP A 74 2.34 -6.15 10.30
CA TRP A 74 3.15 -4.97 10.55
C TRP A 74 3.42 -4.74 12.05
N GLY A 75 2.64 -5.35 12.95
CA GLY A 75 2.79 -5.27 14.40
C GLY A 75 1.97 -4.16 15.05
N VAL A 76 0.81 -3.78 14.48
CA VAL A 76 -0.18 -2.93 15.15
C VAL A 76 -0.94 -3.77 16.17
N THR A 77 -1.12 -3.23 17.37
CA THR A 77 -1.86 -3.90 18.45
C THR A 77 -3.25 -3.29 18.61
N PRO A 78 -4.24 -4.03 19.13
CA PRO A 78 -5.59 -3.52 19.35
C PRO A 78 -5.61 -2.22 20.16
N GLY A 79 -6.46 -1.27 19.76
CA GLY A 79 -6.55 0.06 20.36
C GLY A 79 -7.20 1.09 19.44
N GLU A 80 -7.15 2.35 19.83
CA GLU A 80 -7.69 3.49 19.06
C GLU A 80 -6.63 4.05 18.10
N ASN A 81 -6.01 3.18 17.29
CA ASN A 81 -5.04 3.65 16.30
C ASN A 81 -5.76 4.41 15.18
N GLN A 82 -5.10 5.43 14.64
CA GLN A 82 -5.45 6.04 13.37
C GLN A 82 -4.47 5.54 12.32
N ILE A 83 -4.99 5.03 11.21
CA ILE A 83 -4.22 4.43 10.13
C ILE A 83 -4.71 4.98 8.79
N ASP A 84 -3.84 5.65 8.05
CA ASP A 84 -4.15 6.11 6.71
C ASP A 84 -3.65 5.08 5.67
N VAL A 85 -4.50 4.75 4.71
CA VAL A 85 -4.19 3.86 3.59
C VAL A 85 -4.13 4.66 2.30
N TYR A 86 -2.91 4.89 1.81
CA TYR A 86 -2.59 5.63 0.60
C TYR A 86 -2.48 4.65 -0.58
N ILE A 87 -3.37 4.76 -1.57
CA ILE A 87 -3.40 3.89 -2.75
C ILE A 87 -3.04 4.71 -3.98
N THR A 88 -1.93 4.39 -4.63
CA THR A 88 -1.56 4.99 -5.92
C THR A 88 -2.00 4.09 -7.06
N TYR A 89 -2.56 4.66 -8.12
CA TYR A 89 -3.01 3.92 -9.29
C TYR A 89 -2.81 4.71 -10.59
N ASN A 90 -3.04 4.06 -11.72
CA ASN A 90 -2.98 4.65 -13.05
C ASN A 90 -4.27 4.35 -13.82
N ASN A 91 -4.44 4.97 -14.98
CA ASN A 91 -5.63 4.78 -15.83
C ASN A 91 -5.77 3.36 -16.42
N GLY A 92 -4.82 2.45 -16.16
CA GLY A 92 -4.88 1.04 -16.54
C GLY A 92 -5.40 0.12 -15.43
N CYS A 93 -5.66 0.66 -14.22
CA CYS A 93 -6.14 -0.09 -13.07
C CYS A 93 -7.16 0.75 -12.30
N ASP A 94 -8.43 0.65 -12.68
CA ASP A 94 -9.54 1.35 -12.04
C ASP A 94 -10.24 0.50 -10.96
N ASN A 95 -10.05 -0.82 -11.00
CA ASN A 95 -10.69 -1.76 -10.09
C ASN A 95 -9.71 -2.81 -9.54
N PHE A 96 -9.99 -3.28 -8.33
CA PHE A 96 -9.50 -4.56 -7.82
C PHE A 96 -10.42 -5.69 -8.27
N ASP A 97 -9.89 -6.64 -9.05
CA ASP A 97 -10.67 -7.69 -9.70
C ASP A 97 -11.30 -8.68 -8.73
N VAL A 98 -10.62 -8.90 -7.59
CA VAL A 98 -10.97 -9.93 -6.60
C VAL A 98 -11.20 -9.35 -5.21
N CYS A 99 -11.42 -8.05 -5.10
CA CYS A 99 -11.64 -7.36 -3.83
C CYS A 99 -12.99 -6.62 -3.78
N THR A 100 -13.46 -6.37 -2.56
CA THR A 100 -14.61 -5.53 -2.26
C THR A 100 -14.26 -4.52 -1.15
N PRO A 101 -14.56 -3.22 -1.31
CA PRO A 101 -14.99 -2.56 -2.55
C PRO A 101 -13.96 -2.71 -3.69
N SER A 102 -14.43 -2.78 -4.94
CA SER A 102 -13.57 -2.97 -6.11
C SER A 102 -13.09 -1.66 -6.73
N ASP A 103 -13.97 -0.63 -6.77
CA ASP A 103 -13.69 0.67 -7.40
C ASP A 103 -12.66 1.47 -6.60
N ILE A 104 -11.46 1.65 -7.17
CA ILE A 104 -10.34 2.32 -6.50
C ILE A 104 -10.64 3.81 -6.29
N ALA A 105 -11.31 4.48 -7.23
CA ALA A 105 -11.65 5.89 -7.08
C ALA A 105 -12.70 6.08 -5.97
N GLY A 106 -13.67 5.16 -5.90
CA GLY A 106 -14.72 5.14 -4.89
C GLY A 106 -14.24 4.94 -3.45
N LEU A 107 -13.03 4.40 -3.24
CA LEU A 107 -12.43 4.26 -1.92
C LEU A 107 -12.03 5.60 -1.29
N ASN A 108 -11.78 6.65 -2.10
CA ASN A 108 -11.25 7.90 -1.58
C ASN A 108 -12.21 8.56 -0.58
N GLY A 109 -11.74 8.79 0.64
CA GLY A 109 -12.54 9.35 1.73
C GLY A 109 -13.43 8.33 2.45
N MET A 110 -13.39 7.05 2.07
CA MET A 110 -14.00 5.98 2.86
C MET A 110 -13.14 5.68 4.10
N ALA A 111 -13.79 5.24 5.16
CA ALA A 111 -13.11 4.74 6.35
C ALA A 111 -13.87 3.55 6.94
N PHE A 112 -13.16 2.72 7.69
CA PHE A 112 -13.77 1.70 8.54
C PHE A 112 -13.11 1.68 9.91
N ASN A 113 -13.86 1.20 10.90
CA ASN A 113 -13.37 1.05 12.26
C ASN A 113 -13.40 -0.44 12.65
N GLY A 114 -12.35 -0.90 13.29
CA GLY A 114 -12.21 -2.28 13.74
C GLY A 114 -11.46 -2.35 15.08
N HIS A 115 -11.08 -3.56 15.49
CA HIS A 115 -10.39 -3.75 16.77
C HIS A 115 -8.99 -3.13 16.83
N LEU A 116 -8.40 -2.79 15.68
CA LEU A 116 -7.13 -2.06 15.60
C LEU A 116 -7.31 -0.54 15.55
N GLY A 117 -8.54 -0.03 15.49
CA GLY A 117 -8.82 1.40 15.34
C GLY A 117 -9.41 1.74 13.97
N GLU A 118 -9.22 2.99 13.56
CA GLU A 118 -9.79 3.56 12.33
C GLU A 118 -8.79 3.51 11.18
N PHE A 119 -9.26 3.03 10.04
CA PHE A 119 -8.56 3.03 8.76
C PHE A 119 -9.25 3.98 7.80
N SER A 120 -8.51 4.94 7.23
CA SER A 120 -9.00 5.94 6.29
C SER A 120 -8.31 5.80 4.94
N PHE A 121 -9.07 5.73 3.84
CA PHE A 121 -8.55 5.50 2.50
C PHE A 121 -8.37 6.80 1.70
N TYR A 122 -7.21 6.92 1.06
CA TYR A 122 -6.87 8.02 0.17
C TYR A 122 -6.32 7.45 -1.13
N THR A 123 -6.96 7.78 -2.27
CA THR A 123 -6.55 7.23 -3.56
C THR A 123 -6.07 8.33 -4.50
N TYR A 124 -5.01 8.02 -5.27
CA TYR A 124 -4.36 8.99 -6.13
C TYR A 124 -4.01 8.37 -7.48
N SER A 125 -4.60 8.92 -8.53
CA SER A 125 -4.23 8.59 -9.91
C SER A 125 -3.01 9.40 -10.33
N ASN A 126 -2.13 8.78 -11.14
CA ASN A 126 -1.11 9.50 -11.88
C ASN A 126 -1.67 10.28 -13.10
N GLU A 127 -2.96 10.10 -13.42
CA GLU A 127 -3.68 10.72 -14.55
C GLU A 127 -2.98 10.56 -15.91
N GLY A 128 -2.11 9.55 -16.05
CA GLY A 128 -1.25 9.37 -17.23
C GLY A 128 -0.15 10.42 -17.39
N MET A 129 0.10 11.24 -16.37
CA MET A 129 1.08 12.34 -16.39
C MET A 129 2.49 11.92 -15.95
N ALA A 130 2.64 10.75 -15.34
CA ALA A 130 3.91 10.21 -14.85
C ALA A 130 3.97 8.69 -15.01
N ASP A 131 5.18 8.12 -15.03
CA ASP A 131 5.35 6.68 -14.90
C ASP A 131 4.77 6.21 -13.55
N SER A 132 4.16 5.03 -13.52
CA SER A 132 3.49 4.53 -12.32
C SER A 132 4.48 4.20 -11.20
N ASN A 133 5.68 3.72 -11.54
CA ASN A 133 6.73 3.43 -10.57
C ASN A 133 7.26 4.73 -9.97
N ASP A 134 7.58 5.71 -10.82
CA ASP A 134 8.05 7.02 -10.37
C ASP A 134 7.02 7.71 -9.46
N PHE A 135 5.73 7.66 -9.84
CA PHE A 135 4.64 8.23 -9.05
C PHE A 135 4.51 7.55 -7.67
N PHE A 136 4.61 6.22 -7.61
CA PHE A 136 4.61 5.48 -6.35
C PHE A 136 5.82 5.84 -5.47
N LEU A 137 7.02 5.88 -6.05
CA LEU A 137 8.27 6.19 -5.34
C LEU A 137 8.27 7.62 -4.80
N ASP A 138 7.81 8.59 -5.58
CA ASP A 138 7.68 9.98 -5.14
C ASP A 138 6.65 10.08 -4.00
N SER A 139 5.52 9.37 -4.11
CA SER A 139 4.50 9.32 -3.07
C SER A 139 5.06 8.72 -1.76
N LEU A 140 5.82 7.62 -1.85
CA LEU A 140 6.49 7.00 -0.71
C LEU A 140 7.50 7.96 -0.06
N HIS A 141 8.35 8.60 -0.86
CA HIS A 141 9.33 9.58 -0.36
C HIS A 141 8.66 10.73 0.40
N ASN A 142 7.52 11.22 -0.10
CA ASN A 142 6.75 12.26 0.58
C ASN A 142 6.23 11.79 1.94
N LEU A 143 5.61 10.61 2.02
CA LEU A 143 5.13 10.06 3.30
C LEU A 143 6.28 9.84 4.30
N MET A 144 7.45 9.41 3.82
CA MET A 144 8.65 9.27 4.65
C MET A 144 9.20 10.61 5.14
N SER A 145 8.89 11.71 4.45
CA SER A 145 9.29 13.07 4.85
C SER A 145 8.28 13.78 5.78
N GLU A 146 7.03 13.33 5.85
CA GLU A 146 5.99 13.97 6.67
C GLU A 146 6.22 13.77 8.17
N LYS A 147 6.24 14.84 8.96
CA LYS A 147 6.61 14.74 10.38
C LYS A 147 5.62 13.94 11.22
N GLU A 148 4.37 13.91 10.81
CA GLU A 148 3.26 13.40 11.61
C GLU A 148 3.23 11.87 11.55
N ILE A 149 3.60 11.31 10.39
CA ILE A 149 3.73 9.88 10.15
C ILE A 149 4.95 9.34 10.91
N LYS A 150 4.72 8.40 11.82
CA LYS A 150 5.76 7.74 12.64
C LYS A 150 6.05 6.31 12.18
N ARG A 151 5.05 5.66 11.58
CA ARG A 151 5.12 4.27 11.14
C ARG A 151 4.65 4.20 9.68
N VAL A 152 5.40 3.52 8.81
CA VAL A 152 4.98 3.26 7.42
C VAL A 152 5.03 1.75 7.09
N ALA A 153 3.98 1.23 6.46
CA ALA A 153 3.98 -0.06 5.76
C ALA A 153 3.94 0.17 4.24
N VAL A 154 4.76 -0.56 3.48
CA VAL A 154 4.92 -0.38 2.03
C VAL A 154 4.60 -1.66 1.29
N ILE A 155 3.67 -1.60 0.33
CA ILE A 155 3.33 -2.68 -0.60
C ILE A 155 3.51 -2.13 -2.01
N GLY A 156 4.67 -2.39 -2.60
CA GLY A 156 5.04 -1.90 -3.94
C GLY A 156 5.63 -3.01 -4.79
N PHE A 157 5.76 -2.76 -6.09
CA PHE A 157 6.27 -3.78 -7.01
C PHE A 157 7.81 -3.91 -6.92
N ASP A 158 8.26 -4.86 -6.11
CA ASP A 158 9.69 -5.13 -5.88
C ASP A 158 10.48 -5.35 -7.19
N GLY A 159 9.90 -6.03 -8.18
CA GLY A 159 10.57 -6.37 -9.44
C GLY A 159 10.95 -5.18 -10.32
N ARG A 160 10.42 -3.98 -10.03
CA ARG A 160 10.77 -2.74 -10.73
C ARG A 160 11.28 -1.63 -9.82
N CYS A 161 10.74 -1.52 -8.61
CA CYS A 161 11.01 -0.40 -7.71
C CYS A 161 11.91 -0.79 -6.53
N GLY A 162 12.46 -2.01 -6.52
CA GLY A 162 12.91 -2.60 -5.29
C GLY A 162 14.12 -1.92 -4.66
N GLU A 163 15.09 -1.50 -5.48
CA GLU A 163 16.28 -0.78 -5.04
C GLU A 163 15.95 0.63 -4.56
N GLU A 164 14.99 1.30 -5.22
CA GLU A 164 14.54 2.65 -4.87
C GLU A 164 13.72 2.65 -3.58
N ILE A 165 12.85 1.66 -3.38
CA ILE A 165 12.14 1.45 -2.11
C ILE A 165 13.16 1.25 -0.99
N ASP A 166 14.19 0.41 -1.19
CA ASP A 166 15.23 0.18 -0.19
C ASP A 166 15.96 1.47 0.20
N LYS A 167 16.32 2.25 -0.81
CA LYS A 167 16.99 3.54 -0.60
C LYS A 167 16.11 4.47 0.24
N ILE A 168 14.85 4.67 -0.15
CA ILE A 168 13.91 5.56 0.57
C ILE A 168 13.70 5.09 2.02
N LEU A 169 13.53 3.78 2.23
CA LEU A 169 13.28 3.23 3.57
C LEU A 169 14.52 3.24 4.47
N SER A 170 15.74 3.17 3.89
CA SER A 170 16.99 3.26 4.65
C SER A 170 17.24 4.66 5.24
N GLU A 171 16.63 5.69 4.66
CA GLU A 171 16.72 7.09 5.08
C GLU A 171 15.62 7.44 6.12
N SER A 172 15.14 6.45 6.89
CA SER A 172 13.89 6.49 7.68
C SER A 172 13.77 7.62 8.72
N ASN A 173 14.81 8.40 9.00
CA ASN A 173 14.78 9.56 9.90
C ASN A 173 14.10 9.27 11.26
N GLY A 174 14.24 8.05 11.79
CA GLY A 174 13.63 7.61 13.06
C GLY A 174 12.20 7.08 12.95
N LYS A 175 11.64 6.96 11.75
CA LYS A 175 10.37 6.28 11.49
C LYS A 175 10.55 4.77 11.48
N ILE A 176 9.50 4.07 11.91
CA ILE A 176 9.45 2.60 11.83
C ILE A 176 8.84 2.23 10.48
N ALA A 177 9.66 1.68 9.58
CA ALA A 177 9.21 1.24 8.27
C ALA A 177 9.11 -0.29 8.19
N THR A 178 8.13 -0.79 7.43
CA THR A 178 7.99 -2.21 7.12
C THR A 178 7.64 -2.40 5.65
N ARG A 179 8.44 -3.18 4.94
CA ARG A 179 8.21 -3.52 3.54
C ARG A 179 7.57 -4.89 3.45
N PHE A 180 6.44 -4.97 2.77
CA PHE A 180 5.78 -6.22 2.43
C PHE A 180 6.30 -6.69 1.07
N THR A 181 6.91 -7.87 1.06
CA THR A 181 7.59 -8.45 -0.10
C THR A 181 7.04 -9.84 -0.42
N MET A 182 7.22 -10.25 -1.67
CA MET A 182 6.99 -11.62 -2.11
C MET A 182 8.18 -12.55 -1.81
N ASP A 183 9.38 -12.00 -1.57
CA ASP A 183 10.60 -12.77 -1.37
C ASP A 183 11.09 -12.73 0.09
N LYS A 184 11.05 -13.89 0.74
CA LYS A 184 11.56 -14.09 2.10
C LYS A 184 13.06 -13.86 2.27
N SER A 185 13.82 -13.81 1.18
CA SER A 185 15.25 -13.56 1.20
C SER A 185 15.59 -12.08 1.39
N VAL A 186 14.64 -11.17 1.12
CA VAL A 186 14.82 -9.73 1.24
C VAL A 186 15.00 -9.36 2.72
N LYS A 187 16.16 -8.78 3.02
CA LYS A 187 16.50 -8.26 4.35
C LYS A 187 16.55 -6.75 4.29
N GLY A 188 15.72 -6.10 5.10
CA GLY A 188 15.74 -4.66 5.21
C GLY A 188 17.00 -4.14 5.89
N ASN A 189 17.45 -2.96 5.47
CA ASN A 189 18.54 -2.23 6.12
C ASN A 189 17.94 -1.02 6.84
N GLY A 190 17.77 -1.11 8.16
CA GLY A 190 17.15 -0.04 8.97
C GLY A 190 15.62 -0.02 8.91
N TYR A 191 14.99 -1.03 8.31
CA TYR A 191 13.54 -1.22 8.26
C TYR A 191 13.19 -2.73 8.31
N ALA A 192 11.97 -3.09 8.67
CA ALA A 192 11.53 -4.49 8.78
C ALA A 192 10.97 -5.04 7.45
N THR A 193 11.01 -6.35 7.23
CA THR A 193 10.37 -7.00 6.09
C THR A 193 9.31 -8.00 6.54
N GLN A 194 8.22 -8.11 5.78
CA GLN A 194 7.13 -9.07 6.00
C GLN A 194 6.72 -9.71 4.68
N ILE A 195 6.15 -10.92 4.73
CA ILE A 195 5.68 -11.63 3.54
C ILE A 195 4.24 -11.23 3.24
N VAL A 196 4.00 -10.61 2.08
CA VAL A 196 2.65 -10.15 1.69
C VAL A 196 1.67 -11.29 1.39
N ALA A 197 2.21 -12.49 1.14
CA ALA A 197 1.41 -13.70 0.89
C ALA A 197 0.44 -14.02 2.05
N PHE A 198 0.91 -13.93 3.30
CA PHE A 198 0.11 -14.33 4.46
C PHE A 198 -1.17 -13.51 4.65
N PRO A 199 -1.14 -12.16 4.67
CA PRO A 199 -2.37 -11.38 4.84
C PRO A 199 -3.35 -11.58 3.67
N ILE A 200 -2.84 -11.77 2.45
CA ILE A 200 -3.67 -12.06 1.27
C ILE A 200 -4.37 -13.42 1.42
N MET A 201 -3.64 -14.46 1.81
CA MET A 201 -4.20 -15.81 1.99
C MET A 201 -5.27 -15.84 3.08
N MET A 202 -5.03 -15.14 4.20
CA MET A 202 -6.01 -14.97 5.27
C MET A 202 -7.27 -14.26 4.76
N ALA A 203 -7.12 -13.20 3.96
CA ALA A 203 -8.25 -12.46 3.40
C ALA A 203 -9.03 -13.25 2.33
N LEU A 204 -8.37 -14.20 1.66
CA LEU A 204 -9.01 -15.16 0.73
C LEU A 204 -9.76 -16.29 1.46
N GLY A 205 -9.70 -16.34 2.79
CA GLY A 205 -10.31 -17.40 3.59
C GLY A 205 -9.58 -18.73 3.48
N ILE A 206 -8.27 -18.71 3.24
CA ILE A 206 -7.41 -19.89 3.31
C ILE A 206 -7.04 -20.10 4.78
N LYS A 207 -7.32 -21.30 5.29
CA LYS A 207 -6.99 -21.69 6.66
C LYS A 207 -5.59 -22.29 6.69
N SER A 208 -4.93 -22.17 7.84
CA SER A 208 -3.55 -22.66 7.99
C SER A 208 -3.41 -24.18 7.82
N ASP A 209 -4.46 -24.95 8.12
CA ASP A 209 -4.50 -26.40 7.95
C ASP A 209 -4.68 -26.85 6.48
N GLU A 210 -4.99 -25.92 5.58
CA GLU A 210 -5.12 -26.19 4.14
C GLU A 210 -3.78 -26.14 3.38
N LEU A 211 -2.70 -25.74 4.05
CA LEU A 211 -1.41 -25.43 3.39
C LEU A 211 -0.35 -26.53 3.45
N GLY A 212 -0.61 -27.62 4.20
CA GLY A 212 0.28 -28.79 4.29
C GLY A 212 1.45 -28.63 5.24
#